data_AF-A0A0P7B504-F1
#
_entry.id   AF-A0A0P7B504-F1
#
_cell.length_a   1.000
_cell.length_b   1.000
_cell.length_c   1.000
_cell.angle_alpha   90.00
_cell.angle_beta   90.00
_cell.angle_gamma   90.00
#
_symmetry.space_group_name_H-M   'P 1'
#
loop_
_entity.id
_entity.type
_entity.pdbx_description
1 polymer ?
#
loop_
_entity_poly.entity_id
_entity_poly.type
_entity_poly.pdbx_seq_one_letter_code
_entity_poly.pdbx_strand_id
1 'polypeptide(L)'
;MKEYYTQRAAIKGTLMITRATYISDKSIDEACTPGLWSEEQMAAWKEVTDVVHEKMCFNYCQMWAIGRAAEIPVLQTRGLEYVSSSTTPGAEGSPAPRVLIESEIVQYISDYAQAARNAIKAGFDGVEIHGANGYLVDQFTQDTCNKRTDRWGGSVENRARFAIEVTKAVADAIGADRTAIRLSPYSTFQGMRMQNAKDQFTYLVEQLKKIRPSYLHIVQPRISGADDMEDELRAPDEAPFIPQLWGNTSPLLVAGGFTPESAEKLLEDSLYRDQEVVVVFGRYFISNPDLPFRAKHNIQLAKYDRSTFYTPMQAKGYTDYSCSLEYLKGEQIVQG
;
A
#
# COMPACT_ATOMS: atom_id res chain seq x y z
N MET A 1 18.30 0.53 3.60
CA MET A 1 17.26 0.90 2.63
C MET A 1 17.81 1.14 1.23
N LYS A 2 18.79 2.05 1.03
CA LYS A 2 19.38 2.31 -0.29
C LYS A 2 19.81 1.05 -1.06
N GLU A 3 20.60 0.18 -0.43
CA GLU A 3 21.03 -1.10 -1.01
C GLU A 3 19.83 -1.99 -1.40
N TYR A 4 18.84 -2.12 -0.51
CA TYR A 4 17.63 -2.93 -0.75
C TYR A 4 16.87 -2.51 -2.02
N TYR A 5 16.67 -1.21 -2.22
CA TYR A 5 16.01 -0.70 -3.43
C TYR A 5 16.94 -0.74 -4.66
N THR A 6 18.25 -0.54 -4.47
CA THR A 6 19.26 -0.70 -5.54
C THR A 6 19.24 -2.10 -6.14
N GLN A 7 19.15 -3.13 -5.27
CA GLN A 7 19.06 -4.53 -5.69
C GLN A 7 17.78 -4.81 -6.50
N ARG A 8 16.66 -4.18 -6.13
CA ARG A 8 15.33 -4.39 -6.75
C ARG A 8 15.09 -3.56 -8.01
N ALA A 9 15.91 -2.54 -8.23
CA ALA A 9 16.06 -1.87 -9.51
C ALA A 9 16.92 -2.69 -10.50
N ALA A 10 16.78 -4.02 -10.51
CA ALA A 10 17.55 -4.94 -11.35
C ALA A 10 17.20 -4.77 -12.85
N ILE A 11 15.94 -4.49 -13.16
CA ILE A 11 15.44 -4.39 -14.54
C ILE A 11 14.91 -2.99 -14.80
N LYS A 12 15.46 -2.33 -15.83
CA LYS A 12 15.02 -1.00 -16.29
C LYS A 12 13.50 -0.96 -16.46
N GLY A 13 12.88 0.13 -16.00
CA GLY A 13 11.42 0.32 -16.08
C GLY A 13 10.64 -0.34 -14.95
N THR A 14 11.29 -0.96 -13.97
CA THR A 14 10.61 -1.50 -12.78
C THR A 14 10.01 -0.36 -11.96
N LEU A 15 8.72 -0.45 -11.65
CA LEU A 15 8.05 0.38 -10.64
C LEU A 15 8.16 -0.30 -9.26
N MET A 16 8.64 0.43 -8.27
CA MET A 16 8.65 0.01 -6.87
C MET A 16 7.77 0.92 -6.03
N ILE A 17 6.93 0.33 -5.18
CA ILE A 17 6.18 1.06 -4.16
C ILE A 17 6.92 0.83 -2.84
N THR A 18 7.24 1.90 -2.11
CA THR A 18 8.01 1.76 -0.87
C THR A 18 7.22 1.00 0.18
N ARG A 19 7.91 0.55 1.23
CA ARG A 19 7.24 0.28 2.51
C ARG A 19 6.40 1.50 2.92
N ALA A 20 5.34 1.24 3.68
CA ALA A 20 4.51 2.27 4.29
C ALA A 20 5.38 3.26 5.10
N THR A 21 5.17 4.55 4.87
CA THR A 21 5.98 5.67 5.37
C THR A 21 5.05 6.67 6.05
N TYR A 22 5.39 7.05 7.29
CA TYR A 22 4.55 7.94 8.08
C TYR A 22 4.47 9.34 7.48
N ILE A 23 3.27 9.90 7.46
CA ILE A 23 3.01 11.25 6.94
C ILE A 23 3.42 12.38 7.88
N SER A 24 3.49 12.09 9.18
CA SER A 24 3.81 13.07 10.22
C SER A 24 4.42 12.39 11.45
N ASP A 25 5.05 13.19 12.31
CA ASP A 25 5.59 12.74 13.61
C ASP A 25 4.49 12.17 14.53
N LYS A 26 3.26 12.64 14.39
CA LYS A 26 2.07 12.15 15.10
C LYS A 26 1.60 10.77 14.63
N SER A 27 2.10 10.29 13.50
CA SER A 27 1.69 9.00 12.93
C SER A 27 2.59 7.83 13.36
N ILE A 28 3.65 8.10 14.12
CA ILE A 28 4.65 7.11 14.52
C ILE A 28 4.09 6.14 15.55
N ASP A 29 4.17 4.84 15.27
CA ASP A 29 3.87 3.77 16.22
C ASP A 29 5.00 2.73 16.35
N GLU A 30 6.04 2.77 15.50
CA GLU A 30 7.19 1.88 15.59
C GLU A 30 8.51 2.65 15.43
N ALA A 31 9.53 2.28 16.21
CA ALA A 31 10.83 2.96 16.21
C ALA A 31 11.60 2.88 14.87
N CYS A 32 11.37 1.85 14.06
CA CYS A 32 12.15 1.54 12.86
C CYS A 32 11.39 1.73 11.54
N THR A 33 10.30 2.50 11.55
CA THR A 33 9.51 2.82 10.34
C THR A 33 9.84 4.23 9.83
N PRO A 34 10.10 4.41 8.53
CA PRO A 34 10.51 5.70 7.99
C PRO A 34 9.36 6.70 8.01
N GLY A 35 9.74 7.97 8.10
CA GLY A 35 8.85 9.12 7.96
C GLY A 35 9.21 9.98 6.76
N LEU A 36 8.41 11.02 6.53
CA LEU A 36 8.63 11.99 5.46
C LEU A 36 8.21 13.42 5.86
N TRP A 37 8.51 13.82 7.08
CA TRP A 37 8.16 15.16 7.60
C TRP A 37 9.37 16.05 7.88
N SER A 38 10.57 15.47 8.07
CA SER A 38 11.80 16.24 8.35
C SER A 38 12.73 16.33 7.14
N GLU A 39 13.59 17.35 7.11
CA GLU A 39 14.60 17.55 6.07
C GLU A 39 15.60 16.38 6.03
N GLU A 40 15.99 15.85 7.19
CA GLU A 40 16.90 14.70 7.28
C GLU A 40 16.28 13.44 6.67
N GLN A 41 14.98 13.21 6.91
CA GLN A 41 14.25 12.10 6.31
C GLN A 41 14.14 12.26 4.79
N MET A 42 13.84 13.47 4.31
CA MET A 42 13.78 13.75 2.87
C MET A 42 15.14 13.55 2.20
N ALA A 43 16.24 14.01 2.82
CA ALA A 43 17.59 13.79 2.33
C ALA A 43 17.94 12.29 2.26
N ALA A 44 17.60 11.51 3.29
CA ALA A 44 17.83 10.07 3.30
C ALA A 44 16.99 9.33 2.24
N TRP A 45 15.74 9.74 2.01
CA TRP A 45 14.91 9.21 0.93
C TRP A 45 15.43 9.61 -0.45
N LYS A 46 15.98 10.80 -0.58
CA LYS A 46 16.59 11.25 -1.84
C LYS A 46 17.75 10.36 -2.27
N GLU A 47 18.59 9.91 -1.33
CA GLU A 47 19.61 8.91 -1.68
C GLU A 47 19.03 7.60 -2.22
N VAL A 48 17.80 7.23 -1.81
CA VAL A 48 17.10 6.04 -2.30
C VAL A 48 16.49 6.30 -3.68
N THR A 49 15.84 7.44 -3.90
CA THR A 49 15.25 7.78 -5.22
C THR A 49 16.36 7.92 -6.26
N ASP A 50 17.47 8.57 -5.93
CA ASP A 50 18.58 8.82 -6.86
C ASP A 50 19.14 7.51 -7.43
N VAL A 51 19.42 6.50 -6.58
CA VAL A 51 19.91 5.19 -7.07
C VAL A 51 18.88 4.40 -7.88
N VAL A 52 17.58 4.61 -7.62
CA VAL A 52 16.50 4.00 -8.40
C VAL A 52 16.43 4.64 -9.79
N HIS A 53 16.53 5.96 -9.88
CA HIS A 53 16.52 6.69 -11.14
C HIS A 53 17.80 6.51 -11.95
N GLU A 54 18.96 6.39 -11.32
CA GLU A 54 20.23 6.01 -11.97
C GLU A 54 20.10 4.67 -12.71
N LYS A 55 19.25 3.77 -12.20
CA LYS A 55 18.93 2.47 -12.80
C LYS A 55 17.74 2.51 -13.76
N MET A 56 17.25 3.71 -14.12
CA MET A 56 16.10 3.92 -15.00
C MET A 56 14.85 3.17 -14.52
N CYS A 57 14.66 3.09 -13.21
CA CYS A 57 13.48 2.54 -12.54
C CYS A 57 12.67 3.68 -11.90
N PHE A 58 11.47 3.36 -11.40
CA PHE A 58 10.55 4.33 -10.82
C PHE A 58 10.21 3.96 -9.38
N ASN A 59 9.94 4.94 -8.52
CA ASN A 59 9.46 4.71 -7.17
C ASN A 59 8.29 5.60 -6.74
N TYR A 60 7.34 4.97 -6.04
CA TYR A 60 6.22 5.63 -5.38
C TYR A 60 6.36 5.51 -3.86
N CYS A 61 6.16 6.61 -3.13
CA CYS A 61 6.15 6.58 -1.67
C CYS A 61 4.75 6.21 -1.14
N GLN A 62 4.64 5.12 -0.38
CA GLN A 62 3.36 4.74 0.24
C GLN A 62 3.14 5.52 1.55
N MET A 63 2.13 6.38 1.58
CA MET A 63 1.82 7.28 2.69
C MET A 63 0.85 6.66 3.69
N TRP A 64 1.21 6.73 4.98
CA TRP A 64 0.59 5.92 6.01
C TRP A 64 0.30 6.70 7.30
N ALA A 65 -0.90 6.49 7.83
CA ALA A 65 -1.30 6.84 9.19
C ALA A 65 -1.98 5.62 9.81
N ILE A 66 -1.55 5.24 11.02
CA ILE A 66 -1.85 3.93 11.60
C ILE A 66 -3.27 3.87 12.18
N GLY A 67 -3.69 4.91 12.91
CA GLY A 67 -4.94 4.90 13.67
C GLY A 67 -4.93 3.84 14.77
N ARG A 68 -6.04 3.09 14.91
CA ARG A 68 -6.22 2.12 16.02
C ARG A 68 -5.29 0.90 15.98
N ALA A 69 -4.50 0.74 14.92
CA ALA A 69 -3.52 -0.33 14.79
C ALA A 69 -2.18 -0.01 15.49
N ALA A 70 -2.06 1.17 16.12
CA ALA A 70 -0.81 1.64 16.67
C ALA A 70 -0.40 0.89 17.94
N GLU A 71 0.91 0.65 18.07
CA GLU A 71 1.52 0.14 19.28
C GLU A 71 1.40 1.17 20.42
N ILE A 72 0.40 0.98 21.28
CA ILE A 72 0.05 1.90 22.37
C ILE A 72 1.25 2.23 23.28
N PRO A 73 2.14 1.27 23.66
CA PRO A 73 3.32 1.60 24.47
C PRO A 73 4.21 2.64 23.78
N VAL A 74 4.39 2.56 22.46
CA VAL A 74 5.21 3.52 21.70
C VAL A 74 4.58 4.90 21.72
N LEU A 75 3.26 4.99 21.51
CA LEU A 75 2.52 6.25 21.60
C LEU A 75 2.70 6.90 22.97
N GLN A 76 2.55 6.12 24.06
CA GLN A 76 2.72 6.60 25.43
C GLN A 76 4.11 7.17 25.68
N THR A 77 5.17 6.47 25.24
CA THR A 77 6.54 6.99 25.40
C THR A 77 6.80 8.29 24.65
N ARG A 78 6.03 8.56 23.59
CA ARG A 78 6.13 9.76 22.75
C ARG A 78 5.12 10.85 23.13
N GLY A 79 4.24 10.60 24.11
CA GLY A 79 3.15 11.51 24.45
C GLY A 79 2.14 11.71 23.31
N LEU A 80 2.00 10.72 22.42
CA LEU A 80 1.05 10.72 21.31
C LEU A 80 -0.27 10.09 21.75
N GLU A 81 -1.36 10.54 21.13
CA GLU A 81 -2.70 10.01 21.42
C GLU A 81 -3.02 8.80 20.55
N TYR A 82 -3.64 7.79 21.17
CA TYR A 82 -4.19 6.64 20.46
C TYR A 82 -5.54 7.01 19.84
N VAL A 83 -5.60 7.13 18.51
CA VAL A 83 -6.72 7.74 17.79
C VAL A 83 -7.29 6.85 16.68
N SER A 84 -8.56 7.07 16.33
CA SER A 84 -9.21 6.41 15.19
C SER A 84 -10.47 7.18 14.74
N SER A 85 -11.23 6.60 13.80
CA SER A 85 -12.52 7.11 13.35
C SER A 85 -13.59 7.02 14.45
N SER A 86 -13.52 6.01 15.34
CA SER A 86 -14.45 5.77 16.44
C SER A 86 -13.73 5.18 17.67
N THR A 87 -14.46 4.77 18.71
CA THR A 87 -13.93 4.08 19.90
C THR A 87 -13.78 2.57 19.74
N THR A 88 -13.95 2.01 18.53
CA THR A 88 -13.83 0.55 18.34
C THR A 88 -12.36 0.12 18.47
N PRO A 89 -12.01 -0.75 19.43
CA PRO A 89 -10.62 -1.20 19.65
C PRO A 89 -10.00 -1.87 18.42
N GLY A 90 -8.66 -1.84 18.31
CA GLY A 90 -7.92 -2.51 17.23
C GLY A 90 -7.90 -4.03 17.35
N ALA A 91 -7.90 -4.54 18.58
CA ALA A 91 -7.99 -5.97 18.90
C ALA A 91 -8.83 -6.17 20.16
N GLU A 92 -9.35 -7.39 20.34
CA GLU A 92 -10.08 -7.76 21.55
C GLU A 92 -9.18 -7.57 22.79
N GLY A 93 -9.74 -6.97 23.85
CA GLY A 93 -9.01 -6.65 25.08
C GLY A 93 -8.08 -5.43 25.01
N SER A 94 -7.91 -4.80 23.84
CA SER A 94 -7.14 -3.55 23.74
C SER A 94 -7.95 -2.33 24.19
N PRO A 95 -7.30 -1.25 24.69
CA PRO A 95 -7.96 0.01 24.97
C PRO A 95 -8.75 0.55 23.77
N ALA A 96 -9.79 1.34 24.05
CA ALA A 96 -10.51 2.06 23.01
C ALA A 96 -9.69 3.29 22.55
N PRO A 97 -9.56 3.54 21.23
CA PRO A 97 -8.96 4.77 20.72
C PRO A 97 -9.85 5.98 20.98
N ARG A 98 -9.23 7.15 21.09
CA ARG A 98 -9.94 8.43 21.08
C ARG A 98 -10.48 8.69 19.68
N VAL A 99 -11.71 9.17 19.62
CA VAL A 99 -12.36 9.59 18.39
C VAL A 99 -11.73 10.91 17.90
N LEU A 100 -11.26 10.94 16.66
CA LEU A 100 -10.78 12.19 16.05
C LEU A 100 -11.90 13.23 15.94
N ILE A 101 -11.63 14.48 16.31
CA ILE A 101 -12.55 15.59 16.10
C ILE A 101 -12.37 16.19 14.70
N GLU A 102 -13.33 16.99 14.24
CA GLU A 102 -13.35 17.62 12.91
C GLU A 102 -12.01 18.30 12.54
N SER A 103 -11.48 19.15 13.41
CA SER A 103 -10.22 19.87 13.16
C SER A 103 -9.02 18.95 13.00
N GLU A 104 -9.02 17.80 13.67
CA GLU A 104 -7.93 16.82 13.56
C GLU A 104 -8.05 16.02 12.27
N ILE A 105 -9.26 15.67 11.84
CA ILE A 105 -9.49 15.02 10.55
C ILE A 105 -8.98 15.92 9.43
N VAL A 106 -9.29 17.22 9.48
CA VAL A 106 -8.76 18.22 8.55
C VAL A 106 -7.24 18.32 8.62
N GLN A 107 -6.65 18.24 9.82
CA GLN A 107 -5.20 18.22 9.98
C GLN A 107 -4.56 16.98 9.33
N TYR A 108 -5.12 15.78 9.50
CA TYR A 108 -4.61 14.57 8.84
C TYR A 108 -4.64 14.71 7.32
N ILE A 109 -5.72 15.27 6.74
CA ILE A 109 -5.80 15.55 5.30
C ILE A 109 -4.67 16.49 4.85
N SER A 110 -4.40 17.53 5.64
CA SER A 110 -3.28 18.46 5.39
C SER A 110 -1.92 17.77 5.51
N ASP A 111 -1.74 16.89 6.50
CA ASP A 111 -0.50 16.14 6.73
C ASP A 111 -0.21 15.20 5.55
N TYR A 112 -1.22 14.51 5.00
CA TYR A 112 -1.09 13.72 3.78
C TYR A 112 -0.61 14.57 2.59
N ALA A 113 -1.23 15.74 2.37
CA ALA A 113 -0.84 16.64 1.30
C ALA A 113 0.58 17.19 1.48
N GLN A 114 0.99 17.46 2.73
CA GLN A 114 2.33 17.94 3.03
C GLN A 114 3.38 16.83 2.85
N ALA A 115 3.11 15.62 3.32
CA ALA A 115 3.96 14.46 3.10
C ALA A 115 4.12 14.18 1.60
N ALA A 116 3.06 14.33 0.81
CA ALA A 116 3.13 14.18 -0.64
C ALA A 116 4.07 15.21 -1.28
N ARG A 117 3.99 16.49 -0.89
CA ARG A 117 4.94 17.52 -1.34
C ARG A 117 6.38 17.17 -0.97
N ASN A 118 6.58 16.66 0.25
CA ASN A 118 7.89 16.23 0.72
C ASN A 118 8.42 15.03 -0.07
N ALA A 119 7.56 14.07 -0.45
CA ALA A 119 7.92 12.95 -1.32
C ALA A 119 8.44 13.42 -2.68
N ILE A 120 7.73 14.33 -3.33
CA ILE A 120 8.16 14.85 -4.62
C ILE A 120 9.47 15.63 -4.50
N LYS A 121 9.66 16.41 -3.43
CA LYS A 121 10.95 17.08 -3.15
C LYS A 121 12.08 16.10 -2.91
N ALA A 122 11.79 14.99 -2.23
CA ALA A 122 12.75 13.91 -2.01
C ALA A 122 13.04 13.11 -3.29
N GLY A 123 12.33 13.37 -4.40
CA GLY A 123 12.61 12.79 -5.70
C GLY A 123 11.63 11.70 -6.15
N PHE A 124 10.66 11.29 -5.34
CA PHE A 124 9.70 10.25 -5.75
C PHE A 124 8.92 10.61 -7.03
N ASP A 125 8.64 9.61 -7.85
CA ASP A 125 7.84 9.77 -9.07
C ASP A 125 6.35 10.02 -8.77
N GLY A 126 5.91 9.57 -7.59
CA GLY A 126 4.57 9.81 -7.08
C GLY A 126 4.37 9.22 -5.69
N VAL A 127 3.13 9.21 -5.22
CA VAL A 127 2.76 8.68 -3.91
C VAL A 127 1.55 7.75 -4.00
N GLU A 128 1.51 6.77 -3.11
CA GLU A 128 0.36 5.88 -2.92
C GLU A 128 -0.25 6.11 -1.53
N ILE A 129 -1.50 6.53 -1.47
CA ILE A 129 -2.24 6.63 -0.21
C ILE A 129 -2.59 5.22 0.28
N HIS A 130 -2.21 4.89 1.51
CA HIS A 130 -2.57 3.61 2.11
C HIS A 130 -4.02 3.63 2.62
N GLY A 131 -4.98 3.35 1.73
CA GLY A 131 -6.42 3.23 2.00
C GLY A 131 -6.92 1.81 2.30
N ALA A 132 -6.06 0.97 2.87
CA ALA A 132 -6.25 -0.48 2.95
C ALA A 132 -5.80 -1.05 4.30
N ASN A 133 -6.01 -2.35 4.49
CA ASN A 133 -5.48 -3.18 5.57
C ASN A 133 -5.84 -2.68 6.98
N GLY A 134 -6.98 -1.99 7.14
CA GLY A 134 -7.47 -1.54 8.45
C GLY A 134 -6.67 -0.42 9.09
N TYR A 135 -5.88 0.34 8.32
CA TYR A 135 -5.24 1.57 8.77
C TYR A 135 -6.17 2.77 8.68
N LEU A 136 -5.72 3.97 9.07
CA LEU A 136 -6.62 5.09 9.38
C LEU A 136 -7.64 5.40 8.27
N VAL A 137 -7.23 5.44 7.01
CA VAL A 137 -8.15 5.69 5.88
C VAL A 137 -9.22 4.59 5.76
N ASP A 138 -8.83 3.32 5.94
CA ASP A 138 -9.73 2.17 5.89
C ASP A 138 -10.63 2.10 7.14
N GLN A 139 -10.12 2.53 8.30
CA GLN A 139 -10.89 2.68 9.54
C GLN A 139 -12.02 3.71 9.42
N PHE A 140 -11.87 4.75 8.61
CA PHE A 140 -12.98 5.65 8.25
C PHE A 140 -13.93 5.01 7.23
N THR A 141 -13.41 4.22 6.29
CA THR A 141 -14.19 3.67 5.17
C THR A 141 -15.18 2.59 5.61
N GLN A 142 -14.78 1.71 6.54
CA GLN A 142 -15.57 0.53 6.90
C GLN A 142 -16.38 0.73 8.18
N ASP A 143 -17.65 0.31 8.17
CA ASP A 143 -18.54 0.42 9.31
C ASP A 143 -18.21 -0.56 10.45
N THR A 144 -17.32 -1.54 10.24
CA THR A 144 -16.76 -2.38 11.31
C THR A 144 -15.96 -1.56 12.30
N CYS A 145 -15.38 -0.44 11.85
CA CYS A 145 -14.67 0.52 12.69
C CYS A 145 -15.44 1.84 12.81
N ASN A 146 -15.84 2.48 11.72
CA ASN A 146 -16.44 3.80 11.76
C ASN A 146 -17.89 3.78 12.28
N LYS A 147 -18.06 4.17 13.54
CA LYS A 147 -19.36 4.32 14.23
C LYS A 147 -19.78 5.78 14.41
N ARG A 148 -19.20 6.71 13.64
CA ARG A 148 -19.52 8.14 13.77
C ARG A 148 -20.94 8.46 13.29
N THR A 149 -21.50 9.52 13.85
CA THR A 149 -22.82 10.07 13.49
C THR A 149 -22.75 11.46 12.84
N ASP A 150 -21.54 11.98 12.63
CA ASP A 150 -21.29 13.24 11.96
C ASP A 150 -21.06 13.05 10.45
N ARG A 151 -20.59 14.09 9.75
CA ARG A 151 -20.36 14.07 8.30
C ARG A 151 -19.28 13.08 7.83
N TRP A 152 -18.58 12.42 8.75
CA TRP A 152 -17.51 11.46 8.46
C TRP A 152 -17.92 10.01 8.72
N GLY A 153 -19.17 9.73 9.14
CA GLY A 153 -19.70 8.37 9.23
C GLY A 153 -21.22 8.28 9.11
N GLY A 154 -21.77 7.12 9.44
CA GLY A 154 -23.21 6.86 9.43
C GLY A 154 -23.81 6.49 8.07
N SER A 155 -23.23 6.95 6.96
CA SER A 155 -23.64 6.58 5.59
C SER A 155 -22.45 6.13 4.72
N VAL A 156 -22.74 5.52 3.58
CA VAL A 156 -21.72 5.11 2.60
C VAL A 156 -20.90 6.32 2.14
N GLU A 157 -21.55 7.43 1.83
CA GLU A 157 -20.92 8.67 1.38
C GLU A 157 -20.02 9.27 2.47
N ASN A 158 -20.52 9.33 3.70
CA ASN A 158 -19.80 9.94 4.81
C ASN A 158 -18.57 9.12 5.21
N ARG A 159 -18.67 7.78 5.22
CA ARG A 159 -17.52 6.89 5.49
C ARG A 159 -16.45 6.98 4.40
N ALA A 160 -16.85 7.08 3.13
CA ALA A 160 -15.92 7.26 2.02
C ALA A 160 -15.24 8.64 2.01
N ARG A 161 -15.85 9.64 2.68
CA ARG A 161 -15.43 11.06 2.60
C ARG A 161 -13.97 11.25 2.95
N PHE A 162 -13.46 10.62 4.01
CA PHE A 162 -12.07 10.80 4.42
C PHE A 162 -11.09 10.33 3.35
N ALA A 163 -11.30 9.14 2.76
CA ALA A 163 -10.47 8.64 1.66
C ALA A 163 -10.51 9.56 0.43
N ILE A 164 -11.70 10.07 0.10
CA ILE A 164 -11.90 10.99 -1.04
C ILE A 164 -11.18 12.33 -0.80
N GLU A 165 -11.36 12.95 0.37
CA GLU A 165 -10.74 14.24 0.69
C GLU A 165 -9.21 14.12 0.81
N VAL A 166 -8.69 13.03 1.38
CA VAL A 166 -7.24 12.75 1.38
C VAL A 166 -6.71 12.62 -0.05
N THR A 167 -7.38 11.82 -0.90
CA THR A 167 -6.96 11.63 -2.30
C THR A 167 -6.99 12.94 -3.08
N LYS A 168 -8.05 13.74 -2.88
CA LYS A 168 -8.17 15.05 -3.51
C LYS A 168 -7.08 16.01 -3.05
N ALA A 169 -6.84 16.12 -1.74
CA ALA A 169 -5.82 17.03 -1.21
C ALA A 169 -4.40 16.66 -1.68
N VAL A 170 -4.10 15.37 -1.82
CA VAL A 170 -2.83 14.89 -2.38
C VAL A 170 -2.75 15.19 -3.88
N ALA A 171 -3.81 14.90 -4.65
CA ALA A 171 -3.86 15.22 -6.08
C ALA A 171 -3.75 16.73 -6.35
N ASP A 172 -4.39 17.58 -5.54
CA ASP A 172 -4.26 19.03 -5.62
C ASP A 172 -2.82 19.49 -5.30
N ALA A 173 -2.12 18.77 -4.41
CA ALA A 173 -0.77 19.12 -3.98
C ALA A 173 0.33 18.76 -4.99
N ILE A 174 0.19 17.64 -5.71
CA ILE A 174 1.27 17.08 -6.55
C ILE A 174 0.82 16.66 -7.96
N GLY A 175 -0.46 16.75 -8.28
CA GLY A 175 -1.05 16.26 -9.52
C GLY A 175 -1.65 14.86 -9.36
N ALA A 176 -2.80 14.63 -10.02
CA ALA A 176 -3.48 13.34 -10.01
C ALA A 176 -2.66 12.24 -10.70
N ASP A 177 -1.85 12.60 -11.71
CA ASP A 177 -0.90 11.75 -12.43
C ASP A 177 0.29 11.25 -11.58
N ARG A 178 0.46 11.81 -10.39
CA ARG A 178 1.45 11.38 -9.39
C ARG A 178 0.81 10.90 -8.08
N THR A 179 -0.50 10.72 -8.07
CA THR A 179 -1.27 10.33 -6.89
C THR A 179 -1.96 9.00 -7.14
N ALA A 180 -1.74 8.04 -6.25
CA ALA A 180 -2.42 6.74 -6.27
C ALA A 180 -3.07 6.42 -4.92
N ILE A 181 -3.95 5.42 -4.90
CA ILE A 181 -4.55 4.89 -3.67
C ILE A 181 -4.64 3.37 -3.71
N ARG A 182 -4.35 2.74 -2.56
CA ARG A 182 -4.47 1.30 -2.35
C ARG A 182 -5.68 0.96 -1.50
N LEU A 183 -6.49 -0.02 -1.89
CA LEU A 183 -7.69 -0.49 -1.18
C LEU A 183 -7.68 -2.02 -0.98
N SER A 184 -8.39 -2.51 0.04
CA SER A 184 -8.52 -3.95 0.34
C SER A 184 -9.95 -4.32 0.75
N PRO A 185 -10.92 -4.31 -0.18
CA PRO A 185 -12.36 -4.37 0.15
C PRO A 185 -12.80 -5.58 0.97
N TYR A 186 -12.13 -6.72 0.76
CA TYR A 186 -12.52 -8.01 1.32
C TYR A 186 -11.57 -8.52 2.41
N SER A 187 -10.52 -7.76 2.75
CA SER A 187 -9.56 -8.20 3.76
C SER A 187 -10.17 -8.15 5.15
N THR A 188 -9.98 -9.22 5.93
CA THR A 188 -10.40 -9.31 7.34
C THR A 188 -9.34 -8.79 8.31
N PHE A 189 -8.15 -8.47 7.80
CA PHE A 189 -7.00 -8.03 8.61
C PHE A 189 -7.36 -6.83 9.49
N GLN A 190 -6.94 -6.86 10.75
CA GLN A 190 -7.23 -5.83 11.77
C GLN A 190 -8.73 -5.56 12.01
N GLY A 191 -9.54 -6.61 11.93
CA GLY A 191 -10.98 -6.55 12.20
C GLY A 191 -11.75 -5.77 11.13
N MET A 192 -11.23 -5.76 9.90
CA MET A 192 -11.90 -5.21 8.73
C MET A 192 -12.90 -6.22 8.15
N ARG A 193 -13.41 -5.91 6.94
CA ARG A 193 -14.46 -6.60 6.21
C ARG A 193 -15.86 -6.32 6.77
N MET A 194 -16.43 -5.21 6.32
CA MET A 194 -17.86 -4.93 6.48
C MET A 194 -18.73 -5.88 5.66
N GLN A 195 -19.97 -6.09 6.11
CA GLN A 195 -20.92 -6.96 5.40
C GLN A 195 -21.27 -6.41 4.02
N ASN A 196 -21.52 -5.10 3.91
CA ASN A 196 -21.91 -4.44 2.65
C ASN A 196 -20.70 -3.83 1.91
N ALA A 197 -19.60 -4.59 1.81
CA ALA A 197 -18.34 -4.09 1.22
C ALA A 197 -18.52 -3.63 -0.23
N LYS A 198 -19.28 -4.38 -1.04
CA LYS A 198 -19.50 -4.04 -2.44
C LYS A 198 -20.10 -2.64 -2.61
N ASP A 199 -21.14 -2.30 -1.85
CA ASP A 199 -21.80 -0.99 -1.95
C ASP A 199 -20.89 0.14 -1.50
N GLN A 200 -20.20 -0.06 -0.37
CA GLN A 200 -19.28 0.94 0.18
C GLN A 200 -18.12 1.25 -0.79
N PHE A 201 -17.48 0.22 -1.30
CA PHE A 201 -16.33 0.36 -2.19
C PHE A 201 -16.75 0.72 -3.61
N THR A 202 -17.96 0.37 -4.07
CA THR A 202 -18.50 0.87 -5.35
C THR A 202 -18.61 2.38 -5.32
N TYR A 203 -19.22 2.95 -4.27
CA TYR A 203 -19.32 4.40 -4.15
C TYR A 203 -17.94 5.07 -4.09
N LEU A 204 -17.04 4.54 -3.26
CA LEU A 204 -15.68 5.10 -3.13
C LEU A 204 -14.95 5.09 -4.47
N VAL A 205 -14.94 3.97 -5.18
CA VAL A 205 -14.28 3.85 -6.49
C VAL A 205 -14.90 4.80 -7.51
N GLU A 206 -16.22 4.97 -7.55
CA GLU A 206 -16.87 5.96 -8.42
C GLU A 206 -16.48 7.41 -8.12
N GLN A 207 -16.23 7.76 -6.85
CA GLN A 207 -15.70 9.09 -6.52
C GLN A 207 -14.21 9.21 -6.90
N LEU A 208 -13.40 8.17 -6.69
CA LEU A 208 -12.00 8.16 -7.08
C LEU A 208 -11.83 8.29 -8.60
N LYS A 209 -12.75 7.73 -9.40
CA LYS A 209 -12.76 7.89 -10.87
C LYS A 209 -12.84 9.36 -11.31
N LYS A 210 -13.49 10.22 -10.52
CA LYS A 210 -13.58 11.66 -10.81
C LYS A 210 -12.26 12.38 -10.57
N ILE A 211 -11.44 11.89 -9.64
CA ILE A 211 -10.11 12.44 -9.34
C ILE A 211 -9.08 11.95 -10.37
N ARG A 212 -9.28 10.72 -10.91
CA ARG A 212 -8.39 10.06 -11.88
C ARG A 212 -6.94 9.92 -11.37
N PRO A 213 -6.72 9.25 -10.22
CA PRO A 213 -5.38 8.95 -9.73
C PRO A 213 -4.56 8.18 -10.78
N SER A 214 -3.23 8.28 -10.70
CA SER A 214 -2.28 7.63 -11.60
C SER A 214 -2.46 6.12 -11.69
N TYR A 215 -2.88 5.49 -10.60
CA TYR A 215 -3.42 4.14 -10.59
C TYR A 215 -4.34 3.90 -9.38
N LEU A 216 -5.17 2.86 -9.48
CA LEU A 216 -5.86 2.25 -8.35
C LEU A 216 -5.18 0.92 -8.02
N HIS A 217 -4.84 0.67 -6.76
CA HIS A 217 -4.19 -0.57 -6.32
C HIS A 217 -5.12 -1.39 -5.43
N ILE A 218 -5.48 -2.61 -5.84
CA ILE A 218 -6.37 -3.50 -5.08
C ILE A 218 -5.63 -4.72 -4.55
N VAL A 219 -5.87 -5.02 -3.28
CA VAL A 219 -5.42 -6.28 -2.64
C VAL A 219 -6.50 -7.35 -2.82
N GLN A 220 -6.12 -8.51 -3.35
CA GLN A 220 -7.02 -9.64 -3.52
C GLN A 220 -7.49 -10.21 -2.17
N PRO A 221 -8.72 -10.74 -2.09
CA PRO A 221 -9.33 -11.27 -0.86
C PRO A 221 -8.52 -12.37 -0.17
N ARG A 222 -7.71 -13.12 -0.92
CA ARG A 222 -6.87 -14.20 -0.37
C ARG A 222 -5.72 -13.73 0.51
N ILE A 223 -5.61 -12.43 0.79
CA ILE A 223 -4.56 -11.86 1.63
C ILE A 223 -5.16 -11.19 2.87
N SER A 224 -4.64 -11.60 4.03
CA SER A 224 -4.87 -10.94 5.32
C SER A 224 -3.55 -10.33 5.80
N GLY A 225 -3.36 -9.03 5.56
CA GLY A 225 -2.11 -8.34 5.87
C GLY A 225 -0.92 -8.92 5.08
N ALA A 226 -0.06 -9.69 5.75
CA ALA A 226 1.10 -10.36 5.17
C ALA A 226 0.87 -11.87 4.87
N ASP A 227 -0.26 -12.42 5.30
CA ASP A 227 -0.59 -13.85 5.23
C ASP A 227 -1.51 -14.20 4.07
N ASP A 228 -1.37 -15.44 3.57
CA ASP A 228 -2.38 -16.03 2.68
C ASP A 228 -3.54 -16.54 3.53
N MET A 229 -4.76 -16.33 3.03
CA MET A 229 -5.95 -17.01 3.53
C MET A 229 -6.11 -18.34 2.79
N GLU A 230 -6.49 -19.39 3.51
CA GLU A 230 -6.88 -20.67 2.90
C GLU A 230 -8.11 -20.48 2.00
N ASP A 231 -8.14 -21.15 0.85
CA ASP A 231 -9.20 -20.99 -0.16
C ASP A 231 -10.60 -21.32 0.39
N GLU A 232 -10.69 -22.20 1.40
CA GLU A 232 -11.93 -22.60 2.08
C GLU A 232 -12.56 -21.49 2.93
N LEU A 233 -11.81 -20.42 3.23
CA LEU A 233 -12.27 -19.24 3.97
C LEU A 233 -12.76 -18.13 3.04
N ARG A 234 -12.72 -18.32 1.71
CA ARG A 234 -13.24 -17.36 0.73
C ARG A 234 -14.75 -17.41 0.74
N ALA A 235 -15.38 -16.29 1.05
CA ALA A 235 -16.83 -16.22 0.96
C ALA A 235 -17.27 -16.18 -0.52
N PRO A 236 -18.40 -16.80 -0.88
CA PRO A 236 -18.91 -16.86 -2.26
C PRO A 236 -19.19 -15.48 -2.90
N ASP A 237 -19.27 -14.42 -2.11
CA ASP A 237 -19.59 -13.04 -2.51
C ASP A 237 -18.36 -12.17 -2.82
N GLU A 238 -17.15 -12.75 -2.79
CA GLU A 238 -15.87 -12.07 -3.06
C GLU A 238 -15.54 -11.90 -4.55
N ALA A 239 -16.53 -12.04 -5.43
CA ALA A 239 -16.33 -11.86 -6.86
C ALA A 239 -15.74 -10.46 -7.15
N PRO A 240 -14.59 -10.37 -7.83
CA PRO A 240 -13.93 -9.09 -8.09
C PRO A 240 -14.81 -8.20 -8.99
N PHE A 241 -15.30 -7.09 -8.43
CA PHE A 241 -16.15 -6.12 -9.15
C PHE A 241 -15.41 -4.84 -9.55
N ILE A 242 -14.31 -4.51 -8.84
CA ILE A 242 -13.55 -3.28 -9.06
C ILE A 242 -12.94 -3.18 -10.47
N PRO A 243 -12.40 -4.26 -11.09
CA PRO A 243 -11.84 -4.13 -12.43
C PRO A 243 -12.85 -3.56 -13.44
N GLN A 244 -14.04 -4.16 -13.52
CA GLN A 244 -15.13 -3.67 -14.39
C GLN A 244 -15.57 -2.25 -14.03
N LEU A 245 -15.71 -1.97 -12.73
CA LEU A 245 -16.12 -0.66 -12.25
C LEU A 245 -15.10 0.43 -12.59
N TRP A 246 -13.81 0.13 -12.47
CA TRP A 246 -12.72 1.04 -12.73
C TRP A 246 -12.61 1.38 -14.21
N GLY A 247 -12.80 0.38 -15.08
CA GLY A 247 -13.05 0.57 -16.51
C GLY A 247 -11.97 1.40 -17.21
N ASN A 248 -10.69 1.09 -16.96
CA ASN A 248 -9.52 1.80 -17.51
C ASN A 248 -9.55 3.31 -17.28
N THR A 249 -10.06 3.76 -16.13
CA THR A 249 -9.94 5.17 -15.73
C THR A 249 -8.47 5.58 -15.64
N SER A 250 -7.63 4.69 -15.14
CA SER A 250 -6.16 4.67 -15.23
C SER A 250 -5.69 3.22 -14.97
N PRO A 251 -4.38 2.89 -14.99
CA PRO A 251 -3.91 1.54 -14.69
C PRO A 251 -4.47 0.97 -13.36
N LEU A 252 -4.78 -0.32 -13.36
CA LEU A 252 -5.21 -1.08 -12.19
C LEU A 252 -4.06 -1.96 -11.71
N LEU A 253 -3.55 -1.67 -10.50
CA LEU A 253 -2.58 -2.52 -9.83
C LEU A 253 -3.31 -3.59 -9.01
N VAL A 254 -2.92 -4.85 -9.17
CA VAL A 254 -3.53 -5.97 -8.44
C VAL A 254 -2.46 -6.73 -7.68
N ALA A 255 -2.64 -6.84 -6.37
CA ALA A 255 -1.70 -7.53 -5.47
C ALA A 255 -2.36 -8.71 -4.77
N GLY A 256 -1.55 -9.70 -4.44
CA GLY A 256 -1.89 -10.71 -3.45
C GLY A 256 -1.60 -12.12 -3.92
N GLY A 257 -0.61 -12.76 -3.27
CA GLY A 257 -0.26 -14.17 -3.41
C GLY A 257 0.22 -14.64 -4.78
N PHE A 258 0.49 -13.72 -5.71
CA PHE A 258 0.84 -14.08 -7.08
C PHE A 258 2.24 -14.71 -7.17
N THR A 259 2.32 -15.64 -8.10
CA THR A 259 3.52 -16.14 -8.77
C THR A 259 3.51 -15.61 -10.21
N PRO A 260 4.64 -15.63 -10.95
CA PRO A 260 4.66 -15.26 -12.37
C PRO A 260 3.58 -16.00 -13.18
N GLU A 261 3.40 -17.29 -12.95
CA GLU A 261 2.44 -18.13 -13.69
C GLU A 261 0.99 -17.76 -13.34
N SER A 262 0.69 -17.47 -12.07
CA SER A 262 -0.65 -17.03 -11.68
C SER A 262 -0.94 -15.58 -12.06
N ALA A 263 0.10 -14.75 -12.23
CA ALA A 263 -0.02 -13.40 -12.78
C ALA A 263 -0.35 -13.45 -14.28
N GLU A 264 0.32 -14.30 -15.06
CA GLU A 264 -0.01 -14.51 -16.48
C GLU A 264 -1.46 -14.98 -16.66
N LYS A 265 -1.88 -15.99 -15.89
CA LYS A 265 -3.27 -16.47 -15.91
C LYS A 265 -4.28 -15.38 -15.56
N LEU A 266 -3.96 -14.50 -14.61
CA LEU A 266 -4.83 -13.36 -14.28
C LEU A 266 -4.96 -12.41 -15.46
N LEU A 267 -3.86 -12.08 -16.14
CA LEU A 267 -3.86 -11.17 -17.28
C LEU A 267 -4.60 -11.74 -18.50
N GLU A 268 -4.69 -13.08 -18.60
CA GLU A 268 -5.49 -13.75 -19.62
C GLU A 268 -6.98 -13.85 -19.28
N ASP A 269 -7.37 -13.69 -18.01
CA ASP A 269 -8.75 -13.77 -17.56
C ASP A 269 -9.61 -12.67 -18.23
N SER A 270 -10.83 -13.02 -18.66
CA SER A 270 -11.71 -12.09 -19.38
C SER A 270 -12.08 -10.84 -18.58
N LEU A 271 -12.00 -10.90 -17.25
CA LEU A 271 -12.20 -9.75 -16.39
C LEU A 271 -11.07 -8.72 -16.53
N TYR A 272 -9.84 -9.14 -16.83
CA TYR A 272 -8.64 -8.29 -16.80
C TYR A 272 -8.00 -8.07 -18.18
N ARG A 273 -8.20 -8.98 -19.14
CA ARG A 273 -7.52 -8.98 -20.45
C ARG A 273 -7.68 -7.68 -21.24
N ASP A 274 -8.84 -7.04 -21.15
CA ASP A 274 -9.14 -5.78 -21.84
C ASP A 274 -8.83 -4.53 -20.97
N GLN A 275 -8.12 -4.72 -19.86
CA GLN A 275 -7.77 -3.66 -18.92
C GLN A 275 -6.26 -3.39 -18.85
N GLU A 276 -5.90 -2.16 -18.50
CA GLU A 276 -4.51 -1.78 -18.21
C GLU A 276 -4.12 -2.28 -16.81
N VAL A 277 -3.68 -3.54 -16.70
CA VAL A 277 -3.43 -4.20 -15.42
C VAL A 277 -1.94 -4.42 -15.16
N VAL A 278 -1.51 -4.11 -13.94
CA VAL A 278 -0.16 -4.41 -13.44
C VAL A 278 -0.25 -5.31 -12.22
N VAL A 279 0.45 -6.45 -12.23
CA VAL A 279 0.48 -7.36 -11.08
C VAL A 279 1.61 -6.97 -10.14
N VAL A 280 1.30 -6.83 -8.85
CA VAL A 280 2.23 -6.37 -7.81
C VAL A 280 2.65 -7.54 -6.92
N PHE A 281 3.97 -7.69 -6.73
CA PHE A 281 4.57 -8.75 -5.93
C PHE A 281 5.16 -8.18 -4.64
N GLY A 282 4.74 -8.72 -3.48
CA GLY A 282 5.31 -8.38 -2.17
C GLY A 282 6.37 -9.40 -1.73
N ARG A 283 5.93 -10.49 -1.10
CA ARG A 283 6.81 -11.51 -0.48
C ARG A 283 7.88 -12.07 -1.41
N TYR A 284 7.53 -12.37 -2.67
CA TYR A 284 8.51 -12.87 -3.62
C TYR A 284 9.54 -11.82 -4.05
N PHE A 285 9.20 -10.53 -4.05
CA PHE A 285 10.17 -9.47 -4.32
C PHE A 285 11.11 -9.23 -3.13
N ILE A 286 10.72 -9.63 -1.91
CA ILE A 286 11.65 -9.69 -0.77
C ILE A 286 12.76 -10.71 -1.07
N SER A 287 12.44 -11.93 -1.49
CA SER A 287 13.45 -12.97 -1.71
C SER A 287 14.12 -12.97 -3.08
N ASN A 288 13.59 -12.24 -4.05
CA ASN A 288 14.07 -12.21 -5.43
C ASN A 288 14.28 -10.76 -5.90
N PRO A 289 15.47 -10.18 -5.73
CA PRO A 289 15.74 -8.81 -6.16
C PRO A 289 15.63 -8.62 -7.68
N ASP A 290 15.82 -9.69 -8.45
CA ASP A 290 15.68 -9.76 -9.90
C ASP A 290 14.35 -10.41 -10.35
N LEU A 291 13.28 -10.32 -9.53
CA LEU A 291 11.99 -10.96 -9.82
C LEU A 291 11.49 -10.75 -11.26
N PRO A 292 11.50 -9.53 -11.84
CA PRO A 292 11.05 -9.34 -13.23
C PRO A 292 11.88 -10.13 -14.25
N PHE A 293 13.19 -10.28 -14.01
CA PHE A 293 14.07 -11.11 -14.83
C PHE A 293 13.68 -12.59 -14.73
N ARG A 294 13.49 -13.07 -13.50
CA ARG A 294 13.11 -14.47 -13.27
C ARG A 294 11.78 -14.82 -13.91
N ALA A 295 10.79 -13.93 -13.78
CA ALA A 295 9.49 -14.09 -14.42
C ALA A 295 9.63 -14.17 -15.96
N LYS A 296 10.35 -13.24 -16.58
CA LYS A 296 10.55 -13.21 -18.04
C LYS A 296 11.26 -14.47 -18.58
N HIS A 297 12.16 -15.05 -17.81
CA HIS A 297 13.00 -16.18 -18.22
C HIS A 297 12.57 -17.52 -17.62
N ASN A 298 11.39 -17.59 -16.98
CA ASN A 298 10.89 -18.80 -16.31
C ASN A 298 11.90 -19.41 -15.32
N ILE A 299 12.64 -18.56 -14.61
CA ILE A 299 13.61 -18.97 -13.59
C ILE A 299 12.89 -19.17 -12.27
N GLN A 300 13.19 -20.27 -11.59
CA GLN A 300 12.60 -20.58 -10.29
C GLN A 300 12.85 -19.46 -9.27
N LEU A 301 11.78 -19.05 -8.58
CA LEU A 301 11.87 -18.06 -7.51
C LEU A 301 12.52 -18.66 -6.26
N ALA A 302 13.46 -17.92 -5.67
CA ALA A 302 13.95 -18.18 -4.33
C ALA A 302 12.81 -18.04 -3.32
N LYS A 303 12.70 -19.04 -2.42
CA LYS A 303 11.70 -19.01 -1.34
C LYS A 303 12.01 -17.88 -0.37
N TYR A 304 10.97 -17.18 0.05
CA TYR A 304 11.07 -16.22 1.14
C TYR A 304 11.09 -16.91 2.50
N ASP A 305 11.75 -16.29 3.46
CA ASP A 305 11.76 -16.69 4.86
C ASP A 305 10.89 -15.70 5.64
N ARG A 306 9.79 -16.19 6.21
CA ARG A 306 8.84 -15.34 6.94
C ARG A 306 9.42 -14.84 8.27
N SER A 307 10.37 -15.57 8.85
CA SER A 307 10.97 -15.23 10.15
C SER A 307 11.81 -13.95 10.10
N THR A 308 12.14 -13.47 8.90
CA THR A 308 12.99 -12.30 8.69
C THR A 308 12.24 -11.07 8.14
N PHE A 309 10.93 -11.14 7.93
CA PHE A 309 10.16 -10.02 7.37
C PHE A 309 10.17 -8.76 8.25
N TYR A 310 10.20 -8.95 9.57
CA TYR A 310 10.13 -7.88 10.57
C TYR A 310 11.27 -7.98 11.57
N THR A 311 12.52 -7.98 11.07
CA THR A 311 13.74 -7.97 11.89
C THR A 311 14.44 -6.60 11.79
N PRO A 312 14.30 -5.72 12.80
CA PRO A 312 14.82 -4.37 12.70
C PRO A 312 16.35 -4.38 12.56
N MET A 313 16.86 -3.54 11.65
CA MET A 313 18.29 -3.28 11.48
C MET A 313 19.16 -4.50 11.14
N GLN A 314 18.59 -5.56 10.56
CA GLN A 314 19.33 -6.75 10.13
C GLN A 314 19.46 -6.80 8.60
N ALA A 315 20.63 -7.21 8.10
CA ALA A 315 20.83 -7.50 6.68
C ALA A 315 20.21 -8.85 6.27
N LYS A 316 20.16 -9.80 7.22
CA LYS A 316 19.64 -11.15 7.01
C LYS A 316 18.15 -11.13 6.67
N GLY A 317 17.79 -11.71 5.53
CA GLY A 317 16.44 -11.69 4.97
C GLY A 317 16.01 -10.33 4.39
N TYR A 318 16.92 -9.38 4.28
CA TYR A 318 16.66 -8.04 3.76
C TYR A 318 17.48 -7.75 2.49
N THR A 319 18.82 -7.71 2.61
CA THR A 319 19.76 -7.44 1.50
C THR A 319 20.67 -8.62 1.15
N ASP A 320 20.55 -9.75 1.85
CA ASP A 320 21.37 -10.95 1.61
C ASP A 320 20.76 -11.94 0.59
N TYR A 321 19.55 -11.68 0.10
CA TYR A 321 18.99 -12.39 -1.05
C TYR A 321 19.74 -12.00 -2.33
N SER A 322 20.26 -13.01 -3.05
CA SER A 322 21.03 -12.80 -4.28
C SER A 322 20.13 -12.81 -5.53
N CYS A 323 20.55 -12.07 -6.57
CA CYS A 323 20.01 -12.28 -7.91
C CYS A 323 20.29 -13.71 -8.40
N SER A 324 19.54 -14.16 -9.40
CA SER A 324 19.75 -15.44 -10.06
C SER A 324 21.16 -15.52 -10.67
N LEU A 325 21.71 -16.72 -10.79
CA LEU A 325 23.03 -16.90 -11.41
C LEU A 325 23.01 -16.47 -12.88
N GLU A 326 21.88 -16.66 -13.53
CA GLU A 326 21.57 -16.26 -14.90
C GLU A 326 21.65 -14.73 -15.06
N TYR A 327 21.06 -13.97 -14.13
CA TYR A 327 21.17 -12.52 -14.11
C TYR A 327 22.62 -12.08 -13.86
N LEU A 328 23.30 -12.68 -12.88
CA LEU A 328 24.68 -12.31 -12.52
C LEU A 328 25.71 -12.62 -13.61
N LYS A 329 25.46 -13.64 -14.44
CA LYS A 329 26.34 -14.01 -15.56
C LYS A 329 26.17 -13.09 -16.79
N GLY A 330 25.19 -12.17 -16.79
CA GLY A 330 24.94 -11.22 -17.87
C GLY A 330 24.55 -11.91 -19.17
N GLU A 331 23.27 -12.27 -19.30
CA GLU A 331 22.61 -12.75 -20.54
C GLU A 331 23.50 -13.63 -21.46
N GLN A 332 23.76 -14.87 -21.06
CA GLN A 332 24.06 -15.98 -21.99
C GLN A 332 22.86 -16.91 -22.19
N ILE A 333 21.63 -16.41 -21.99
CA ILE A 333 20.42 -17.12 -22.44
C ILE A 333 20.11 -16.62 -23.85
N VAL A 334 20.94 -17.07 -24.79
CA VAL A 334 20.59 -17.08 -26.21
C VAL A 334 19.35 -17.95 -26.34
N GLN A 335 18.30 -17.38 -26.92
CA GLN A 335 17.11 -18.11 -27.35
C GLN A 335 17.56 -19.33 -28.16
N GLY A 336 17.34 -20.53 -27.59
CA GLY A 336 17.45 -21.81 -28.28
C GLY A 336 16.07 -22.28 -28.71
#